data_AF-A0A2R6AH14-F1
#
_entry.id   AF-A0A2R6AH14-F1
#
_cell.length_a   1.000
_cell.length_b   1.000
_cell.length_c   1.000
_cell.angle_alpha   90.00
_cell.angle_beta   90.00
_cell.angle_gamma   90.00
#
_symmetry.space_group_name_H-M   'P 1'
#
loop_
_entity.id
_entity.type
_entity.pdbx_description
1 polymer ?
#
loop_
_entity_poly.entity_id
_entity_poly.type
_entity_poly.pdbx_seq_one_letter_code
_entity_poly.pdbx_strand_id
1 'polypeptide(L)'
;MFGCRSYVESNSYITHLQCSRCGETHPHSGVQTVCVNCGGTLFARYELEGVKSALRRDELSRRAPTFWRYREVLPVVHDENIVSLGEGYTPLYPLMRLGERLGLKLLVKDDGVMPTGSFKARGQTTAVSKAKELGVRRVALASAGNAGGAMAAYAAKAGLEAYVFMPRDAPSVAKLECHVMGAHVYLVDGLINHAAAIVQRLRERYGWFDLSTLKEPYRVEGKKTMGYEVAEQLGWRLPDGWGHWARGHVEGVRGA
;
A
#
# COMPACT_ATOMS: atom_id res chain seq x y z
N MET A 1 -36.52 23.53 11.28
CA MET A 1 -35.23 24.08 10.82
C MET A 1 -34.22 22.93 10.77
N PHE A 2 -34.31 22.09 9.74
CA PHE A 2 -33.46 20.90 9.60
C PHE A 2 -32.19 21.29 8.87
N GLY A 3 -31.07 21.28 9.59
CA GLY A 3 -29.75 21.61 9.05
C GLY A 3 -29.37 20.64 7.95
N CYS A 4 -29.15 21.19 6.75
CA CYS A 4 -28.55 20.52 5.62
C CYS A 4 -27.11 20.13 6.01
N ARG A 5 -26.87 18.84 6.31
CA ARG A 5 -25.51 18.30 6.33
C ARG A 5 -25.05 18.26 4.87
N SER A 6 -24.11 19.12 4.51
CA SER A 6 -23.33 18.99 3.28
C SER A 6 -22.55 17.67 3.36
N TYR A 7 -23.13 16.59 2.83
CA TYR A 7 -22.42 15.33 2.64
C TYR A 7 -21.36 15.60 1.57
N VAL A 8 -20.11 15.76 1.99
CA VAL A 8 -19.00 15.49 1.10
C VAL A 8 -19.12 14.00 0.79
N GLU A 9 -19.45 13.65 -0.45
CA GLU A 9 -19.61 12.26 -0.89
C GLU A 9 -18.32 11.50 -0.57
N SER A 10 -18.37 10.62 0.43
CA SER A 10 -17.29 9.71 0.78
C SER A 10 -17.19 8.64 -0.29
N ASN A 11 -16.03 8.50 -0.92
CA ASN A 11 -15.81 7.47 -1.93
C ASN A 11 -15.30 6.14 -1.35
N SER A 12 -14.98 6.11 -0.06
CA SER A 12 -14.58 4.90 0.67
C SER A 12 -15.66 4.45 1.65
N TYR A 13 -15.79 3.14 1.80
CA TYR A 13 -16.68 2.51 2.77
C TYR A 13 -15.94 2.06 4.03
N ILE A 14 -14.74 2.58 4.27
CA ILE A 14 -14.00 2.30 5.50
C ILE A 14 -14.83 2.71 6.73
N THR A 15 -14.92 1.82 7.71
CA THR A 15 -15.67 2.07 8.96
C THR A 15 -14.75 2.26 10.15
N HIS A 16 -13.74 1.41 10.28
CA HIS A 16 -12.79 1.44 11.39
C HIS A 16 -11.52 0.68 11.03
N LEU A 17 -10.53 0.78 11.92
CA LEU A 17 -9.39 -0.11 11.93
C LEU A 17 -9.58 -1.14 13.05
N GLN A 18 -9.22 -2.38 12.81
CA GLN A 18 -9.37 -3.46 13.78
C GLN A 18 -8.02 -4.15 14.02
N CYS A 19 -7.68 -4.40 15.28
CA CYS A 19 -6.47 -5.14 15.61
C CYS A 19 -6.60 -6.61 15.20
N SER A 20 -5.60 -7.09 14.45
CA SER A 20 -5.54 -8.48 14.00
C SER A 20 -5.28 -9.49 15.12
N ARG A 21 -4.86 -9.04 16.31
CA ARG A 21 -4.53 -9.91 17.44
C ARG A 21 -5.60 -9.94 18.53
N CYS A 22 -6.07 -8.77 18.98
CA CYS A 22 -7.02 -8.67 20.10
C CYS A 22 -8.42 -8.17 19.70
N GLY A 23 -8.66 -7.87 18.42
CA GLY A 23 -9.97 -7.41 17.94
C GLY A 23 -10.33 -5.95 18.30
N GLU A 24 -9.47 -5.25 19.02
CA GLU A 24 -9.67 -3.85 19.44
C GLU A 24 -9.97 -2.95 18.23
N THR A 25 -10.92 -2.02 18.41
CA THR A 25 -11.37 -1.10 17.37
C THR A 25 -10.71 0.26 17.53
N HIS A 26 -10.22 0.81 16.42
CA HIS A 26 -9.57 2.11 16.36
C HIS A 26 -10.23 2.98 15.27
N PRO A 27 -10.35 4.31 15.48
CA PRO A 27 -10.89 5.20 14.47
C PRO A 27 -9.94 5.31 13.27
N HIS A 28 -10.51 5.31 12.05
CA HIS A 28 -9.75 5.46 10.80
C HIS A 28 -9.45 6.93 10.44
N SER A 29 -10.06 7.88 11.14
CA SER A 29 -9.97 9.34 10.92
C SER A 29 -8.80 9.99 11.65
N GLY A 30 -8.04 9.24 12.45
CA GLY A 30 -6.84 9.71 13.15
C GLY A 30 -5.58 9.02 12.65
N VAL A 31 -4.42 9.59 13.01
CA VAL A 31 -3.10 8.97 12.77
C VAL A 31 -2.98 7.73 13.64
N GLN A 32 -2.94 6.56 13.02
CA GLN A 32 -2.88 5.26 13.69
C GLN A 32 -1.65 4.48 13.23
N THR A 33 -0.95 3.87 14.17
CA THR A 33 0.20 2.99 13.89
C THR A 33 -0.15 1.55 14.22
N VAL A 34 0.19 1.11 15.43
CA VAL A 34 -0.17 -0.20 15.97
C VAL A 34 -1.30 -0.07 17.00
N CYS A 35 -1.92 -1.19 17.34
CA CYS A 35 -2.95 -1.25 18.37
C CYS A 35 -2.45 -0.68 19.70
N VAL A 36 -3.15 0.30 20.26
CA VAL A 36 -2.80 0.93 21.55
C VAL A 36 -2.91 -0.02 22.74
N ASN A 37 -3.77 -1.05 22.64
CA ASN A 37 -3.97 -2.02 23.71
C ASN A 37 -2.85 -3.08 23.73
N CYS A 38 -2.47 -3.59 22.55
CA CYS A 38 -1.67 -4.82 22.49
C CYS A 38 -0.41 -4.70 21.59
N GLY A 39 -0.26 -3.63 20.83
CA GLY A 39 0.84 -3.41 19.89
C GLY A 39 0.76 -4.24 18.60
N GLY A 40 -0.36 -4.95 18.36
CA GLY A 40 -0.61 -5.71 17.14
C GLY A 40 -0.93 -4.83 15.93
N THR A 41 -0.81 -5.41 14.72
CA THR A 41 -1.15 -4.74 13.46
C THR A 41 -2.64 -4.39 13.40
N LEU A 42 -2.95 -3.26 12.78
CA LEU A 42 -4.31 -2.82 12.51
C LEU A 42 -4.66 -3.09 11.04
N PHE A 43 -5.87 -3.58 10.78
CA PHE A 43 -6.42 -3.77 9.43
C PHE A 43 -7.64 -2.87 9.21
N ALA A 44 -7.77 -2.31 8.02
CA ALA A 44 -8.96 -1.54 7.67
C ALA A 44 -10.16 -2.46 7.49
N ARG A 45 -11.31 -2.04 8.02
CA ARG A 45 -12.61 -2.70 7.88
C ARG A 45 -13.56 -1.78 7.12
N TYR A 46 -14.45 -2.40 6.35
CA TYR A 46 -15.32 -1.72 5.41
C TYR A 46 -16.77 -2.18 5.60
N GLU A 47 -17.73 -1.31 5.30
CA GLU A 47 -19.15 -1.64 5.24
C GLU A 47 -19.43 -2.34 3.90
N LEU A 48 -19.34 -3.67 3.90
CA LEU A 48 -19.31 -4.47 2.67
C LEU A 48 -20.66 -4.54 1.94
N GLU A 49 -21.79 -4.38 2.62
CA GLU A 49 -23.10 -4.38 1.95
C GLU A 49 -23.30 -3.10 1.14
N GLY A 50 -22.84 -1.96 1.67
CA GLY A 50 -22.76 -0.70 0.96
C GLY A 50 -21.81 -0.78 -0.23
N VAL A 51 -20.61 -1.37 -0.06
CA VAL A 51 -19.69 -1.61 -1.18
C VAL A 51 -20.35 -2.44 -2.27
N LYS A 52 -21.03 -3.54 -1.91
CA LYS A 52 -21.72 -4.42 -2.86
C LYS A 52 -22.79 -3.68 -3.65
N SER A 53 -23.46 -2.72 -3.01
CA SER A 53 -24.49 -1.90 -3.63
C SER A 53 -23.91 -0.83 -4.55
N ALA A 54 -22.75 -0.25 -4.21
CA ALA A 54 -22.14 0.87 -4.91
C ALA A 54 -21.08 0.49 -5.96
N LEU A 55 -20.46 -0.68 -5.84
CA LEU A 55 -19.42 -1.16 -6.75
C LEU A 55 -19.92 -2.36 -7.55
N ARG A 56 -20.69 -2.08 -8.61
CA ARG A 56 -21.14 -3.13 -9.54
C ARG A 56 -20.07 -3.44 -10.58
N ARG A 57 -19.97 -4.71 -11.01
CA ARG A 57 -18.93 -5.18 -11.93
C ARG A 57 -18.98 -4.49 -13.30
N ASP A 58 -20.18 -4.20 -13.78
CA ASP A 58 -20.44 -3.49 -15.04
C ASP A 58 -20.09 -2.00 -14.98
N GLU A 59 -20.21 -1.38 -13.81
CA GLU A 59 -19.74 -0.01 -13.58
C GLU A 59 -18.22 0.03 -13.48
N LEU A 60 -17.64 -0.92 -12.74
CA LEU A 60 -16.20 -1.05 -12.62
C LEU A 60 -15.55 -1.24 -13.99
N SER A 61 -16.10 -2.07 -14.88
CA SER A 61 -15.52 -2.30 -16.22
C SER A 61 -15.50 -1.05 -17.11
N ARG A 62 -16.32 -0.04 -16.82
CA ARG A 62 -16.34 1.25 -17.53
C ARG A 62 -15.32 2.25 -16.96
N ARG A 63 -14.73 1.99 -15.80
CA ARG A 63 -13.72 2.87 -15.18
C ARG A 63 -12.39 2.75 -15.92
N ALA A 64 -11.64 3.83 -15.90
CA ALA A 64 -10.26 3.84 -16.39
C ALA A 64 -9.42 2.80 -15.62
N PRO A 65 -8.46 2.13 -16.28
CA PRO A 65 -7.60 1.10 -15.70
C PRO A 65 -6.53 1.70 -14.78
N THR A 66 -6.96 2.22 -13.65
CA THR A 66 -6.11 2.84 -12.62
C THR A 66 -6.15 2.05 -11.33
N PHE A 67 -5.16 2.23 -10.46
CA PHE A 67 -5.16 1.63 -9.12
C PHE A 67 -6.39 2.03 -8.28
N TRP A 68 -6.79 3.31 -8.38
CA TRP A 68 -7.88 3.89 -7.58
C TRP A 68 -9.28 3.56 -8.12
N ARG A 69 -9.40 2.70 -9.13
CA ARG A 69 -10.69 2.20 -9.62
C ARG A 69 -11.48 1.40 -8.57
N TYR A 70 -10.82 0.95 -7.50
CA TYR A 70 -11.38 0.22 -6.35
C TYR A 70 -11.55 1.09 -5.09
N ARG A 71 -11.69 2.42 -5.23
CA ARG A 71 -11.69 3.39 -4.12
C ARG A 71 -12.67 3.07 -2.98
N GLU A 72 -13.79 2.41 -3.29
CA GLU A 72 -14.81 1.99 -2.32
C GLU A 72 -14.26 1.06 -1.23
N VAL A 73 -13.22 0.29 -1.57
CA VAL A 73 -12.53 -0.64 -0.67
C VAL A 73 -11.10 -0.20 -0.37
N LEU A 74 -10.77 1.08 -0.49
CA LEU A 74 -9.47 1.65 -0.10
C LEU A 74 -9.65 2.67 1.03
N PRO A 75 -8.66 2.90 1.90
CA PRO A 75 -8.84 3.62 3.17
C PRO A 75 -8.88 5.16 3.07
N VAL A 76 -8.92 5.72 1.86
CA VAL A 76 -8.94 7.17 1.60
C VAL A 76 -10.38 7.59 1.35
N VAL A 77 -10.91 8.45 2.21
CA VAL A 77 -12.31 8.88 2.22
C VAL A 77 -12.59 9.88 1.11
N HIS A 78 -11.64 10.79 0.89
CA HIS A 78 -11.79 11.95 0.00
C HIS A 78 -10.78 11.90 -1.15
N ASP A 79 -11.27 11.90 -2.39
CA ASP A 79 -10.47 11.70 -3.60
C ASP A 79 -9.39 12.77 -3.80
N GLU A 80 -9.59 13.99 -3.31
CA GLU A 80 -8.59 15.06 -3.35
C GLU A 80 -7.29 14.72 -2.59
N ASN A 81 -7.34 13.74 -1.69
CA ASN A 81 -6.19 13.24 -0.97
C ASN A 81 -5.46 12.10 -1.68
N ILE A 82 -5.99 11.62 -2.81
CA ILE A 82 -5.31 10.61 -3.62
C ILE A 82 -4.00 11.16 -4.18
N VAL A 83 -2.92 10.43 -3.93
CA VAL A 83 -1.59 10.67 -4.43
C VAL A 83 -1.24 9.52 -5.36
N SER A 84 -1.42 9.73 -6.66
CA SER A 84 -1.11 8.72 -7.68
C SER A 84 0.01 9.18 -8.61
N LEU A 85 0.82 8.21 -9.05
CA LEU A 85 1.83 8.35 -10.10
C LEU A 85 1.44 7.59 -11.37
N GLY A 86 0.17 7.14 -11.46
CA GLY A 86 -0.33 6.33 -12.58
C GLY A 86 -0.19 4.82 -12.39
N GLU A 87 0.00 4.36 -11.15
CA GLU A 87 0.05 2.93 -10.83
C GLU A 87 -1.28 2.18 -11.06
N GLY A 88 -1.18 0.86 -11.12
CA GLY A 88 -2.32 -0.06 -11.15
C GLY A 88 -2.60 -0.68 -12.52
N TYR A 89 -3.58 -1.58 -12.52
CA TYR A 89 -4.04 -2.36 -13.66
C TYR A 89 -2.91 -2.95 -14.53
N THR A 90 -1.90 -3.50 -13.87
CA THR A 90 -0.68 -3.97 -14.53
C THR A 90 -0.95 -5.17 -15.45
N PRO A 91 -0.09 -5.42 -16.45
CA PRO A 91 -0.28 -6.53 -17.38
C PRO A 91 -0.34 -7.90 -16.70
N LEU A 92 -1.14 -8.79 -17.27
CA LEU A 92 -1.22 -10.21 -16.92
C LEU A 92 -0.80 -11.02 -18.15
N TYR A 93 0.43 -11.52 -18.15
CA TYR A 93 1.02 -12.17 -19.31
C TYR A 93 0.85 -13.70 -19.27
N PRO A 94 0.43 -14.33 -20.38
CA PRO A 94 0.49 -15.78 -20.50
C PRO A 94 1.92 -16.26 -20.75
N LEU A 95 2.40 -17.21 -19.93
CA LEU A 95 3.71 -17.83 -20.08
C LEU A 95 3.62 -19.11 -20.91
N MET A 96 3.26 -18.99 -22.19
CA MET A 96 2.93 -20.13 -23.07
C MET A 96 3.98 -21.26 -23.05
N ARG A 97 5.25 -20.95 -23.37
CA ARG A 97 6.32 -21.95 -23.45
C ARG A 97 6.63 -22.63 -22.11
N LEU A 98 6.60 -21.88 -21.01
CA LEU A 98 6.85 -22.44 -19.68
C LEU A 98 5.65 -23.26 -19.20
N GLY A 99 4.44 -22.78 -19.48
CA GLY A 99 3.20 -23.50 -19.22
C GLY A 99 3.15 -24.84 -19.94
N GLU A 100 3.46 -24.87 -21.24
CA GLU A 100 3.57 -26.11 -22.04
C GLU A 100 4.57 -27.10 -21.43
N ARG A 101 5.77 -26.63 -21.07
CA ARG A 101 6.80 -27.47 -20.44
C ARG A 101 6.38 -28.06 -19.09
N LEU A 102 5.52 -27.37 -18.35
CA LEU A 102 5.06 -27.81 -17.02
C LEU A 102 3.68 -28.50 -17.08
N GLY A 103 3.02 -28.54 -18.23
CA GLY A 103 1.65 -29.04 -18.36
C GLY A 103 0.60 -28.15 -17.66
N LEU A 104 0.87 -26.85 -17.53
CA LEU A 104 0.03 -25.89 -16.78
C LEU A 104 -0.34 -24.67 -17.62
N LYS A 105 -1.50 -24.06 -17.34
CA LYS A 105 -1.82 -22.70 -17.82
C LYS A 105 -1.21 -21.70 -16.86
N LEU A 106 -0.07 -21.12 -17.24
CA LEU A 106 0.69 -20.22 -16.39
C LEU A 106 0.54 -18.76 -16.81
N LEU A 107 0.30 -17.89 -15.83
CA LEU A 107 0.18 -16.45 -16.00
C LEU A 107 1.17 -15.71 -15.07
N VAL A 108 1.63 -14.54 -15.48
CA VAL A 108 2.44 -13.63 -14.65
C VAL A 108 1.78 -12.27 -14.57
N LYS A 109 1.53 -11.82 -13.34
CA LYS A 109 1.10 -10.45 -13.02
C LYS A 109 2.35 -9.58 -12.86
N ASP A 110 2.58 -8.67 -13.80
CA ASP A 110 3.83 -7.89 -13.86
C ASP A 110 3.71 -6.53 -13.16
N ASP A 111 3.96 -6.53 -11.85
CA ASP A 111 4.08 -5.30 -11.07
C ASP A 111 5.46 -4.62 -11.17
N GLY A 112 6.36 -5.13 -12.02
CA GLY A 112 7.64 -4.49 -12.32
C GLY A 112 7.48 -3.19 -13.11
N VAL A 113 6.40 -3.07 -13.88
CA VAL A 113 6.07 -1.87 -14.68
C VAL A 113 5.42 -0.73 -13.89
N MET A 114 5.32 -0.88 -12.57
CA MET A 114 4.81 0.19 -11.70
C MET A 114 5.71 1.44 -11.76
N PRO A 115 5.20 2.65 -11.42
CA PRO A 115 5.94 3.92 -11.55
C PRO A 115 7.29 3.99 -10.83
N THR A 116 7.51 3.13 -9.82
CA THR A 116 8.74 3.03 -9.02
C THR A 116 9.47 1.69 -9.25
N GLY A 117 9.21 1.04 -10.39
CA GLY A 117 9.84 -0.23 -10.78
C GLY A 117 9.49 -1.42 -9.90
N SER A 118 8.47 -1.33 -9.04
CA SER A 118 8.08 -2.43 -8.16
C SER A 118 6.66 -2.34 -7.60
N PHE A 119 6.16 -3.49 -7.13
CA PHE A 119 4.88 -3.59 -6.42
C PHE A 119 4.79 -2.74 -5.14
N LYS A 120 5.91 -2.20 -4.63
CA LYS A 120 5.90 -1.34 -3.44
C LYS A 120 5.08 -0.07 -3.69
N ALA A 121 4.96 0.37 -4.95
CA ALA A 121 4.07 1.43 -5.37
C ALA A 121 2.64 1.27 -4.84
N ARG A 122 2.07 0.06 -4.93
CA ARG A 122 0.70 -0.25 -4.47
C ARG A 122 0.49 0.13 -3.01
N GLY A 123 1.43 -0.25 -2.15
CA GLY A 123 1.32 0.09 -0.73
C GLY A 123 1.54 1.58 -0.48
N GLN A 124 2.54 2.17 -1.13
CA GLN A 124 2.90 3.56 -0.87
C GLN A 124 1.87 4.56 -1.38
N THR A 125 1.24 4.33 -2.53
CA THR A 125 0.14 5.19 -3.01
C THR A 125 -0.98 5.25 -1.96
N THR A 126 -1.38 4.12 -1.40
CA THR A 126 -2.45 4.08 -0.40
C THR A 126 -2.05 4.72 0.91
N ALA A 127 -0.87 4.39 1.44
CA ALA A 127 -0.44 4.87 2.75
C ALA A 127 -0.07 6.35 2.74
N VAL A 128 0.56 6.85 1.67
CA VAL A 128 0.86 8.28 1.53
C VAL A 128 -0.39 9.10 1.29
N SER A 129 -1.34 8.61 0.48
CA SER A 129 -2.64 9.29 0.30
C SER A 129 -3.39 9.40 1.62
N LYS A 130 -3.40 8.31 2.42
CA LYS A 130 -4.03 8.35 3.74
C LYS A 130 -3.28 9.24 4.72
N ALA A 131 -1.95 9.25 4.70
CA ALA A 131 -1.15 10.17 5.50
C ALA A 131 -1.47 11.64 5.16
N LYS A 132 -1.59 11.98 3.88
CA LYS A 132 -2.02 13.30 3.40
C LYS A 132 -3.42 13.66 3.94
N GLU A 133 -4.38 12.75 3.81
CA GLU A 133 -5.75 12.94 4.33
C GLU A 133 -5.78 13.20 5.85
N LEU A 134 -4.90 12.53 6.60
CA LEU A 134 -4.78 12.70 8.04
C LEU A 134 -3.96 13.93 8.46
N GLY A 135 -3.51 14.76 7.50
CA GLY A 135 -2.73 15.95 7.77
C GLY A 135 -1.28 15.70 8.20
N VAL A 136 -0.76 14.48 7.98
CA VAL A 136 0.66 14.16 8.23
C VAL A 136 1.54 15.03 7.33
N ARG A 137 2.63 15.57 7.88
CA ARG A 137 3.61 16.37 7.13
C ARG A 137 4.93 15.64 6.86
N ARG A 138 5.26 14.64 7.68
CA ARG A 138 6.54 13.94 7.64
C ARG A 138 6.33 12.44 7.74
N VAL A 139 6.91 11.70 6.80
CA VAL A 139 6.86 10.25 6.76
C VAL A 139 8.26 9.69 6.94
N ALA A 140 8.37 8.59 7.69
CA ALA A 140 9.62 7.89 7.89
C ALA A 140 9.50 6.41 7.60
N LEU A 141 10.58 5.80 7.13
CA LEU A 141 10.64 4.38 6.84
C LEU A 141 12.06 3.86 7.04
N ALA A 142 12.19 2.70 7.67
CA ALA A 142 13.39 1.88 7.57
C ALA A 142 13.31 0.98 6.33
N SER A 143 14.28 1.08 5.43
CA SER A 143 14.31 0.26 4.22
C SER A 143 15.73 -0.01 3.74
N ALA A 144 15.94 -1.14 3.08
CA ALA A 144 17.17 -1.45 2.34
C ALA A 144 16.92 -1.64 0.84
N GLY A 145 15.74 -1.24 0.33
CA GLY A 145 15.35 -1.48 -1.06
C GLY A 145 14.16 -0.64 -1.51
N ASN A 146 13.41 -1.14 -2.48
CA ASN A 146 12.41 -0.39 -3.28
C ASN A 146 11.29 0.28 -2.46
N ALA A 147 11.08 -0.09 -1.20
CA ALA A 147 10.06 0.56 -0.37
C ALA A 147 10.46 2.00 -0.01
N GLY A 148 11.77 2.27 0.15
CA GLY A 148 12.31 3.61 0.41
C GLY A 148 12.10 4.54 -0.77
N GLY A 149 12.57 4.13 -1.96
CA GLY A 149 12.41 4.90 -3.19
C GLY A 149 10.95 5.16 -3.55
N ALA A 150 10.10 4.13 -3.42
CA ALA A 150 8.67 4.31 -3.61
C ALA A 150 8.07 5.31 -2.60
N MET A 151 8.37 5.20 -1.31
CA MET A 151 7.88 6.15 -0.30
C MET A 151 8.29 7.58 -0.65
N ALA A 152 9.56 7.77 -1.01
CA ALA A 152 10.11 9.07 -1.38
C ALA A 152 9.38 9.68 -2.58
N ALA A 153 9.14 8.90 -3.64
CA ALA A 153 8.44 9.37 -4.84
C ALA A 153 6.99 9.82 -4.55
N TYR A 154 6.22 9.03 -3.79
CA TYR A 154 4.86 9.42 -3.42
C TYR A 154 4.84 10.59 -2.43
N ALA A 155 5.77 10.63 -1.46
CA ALA A 155 5.89 11.74 -0.53
C ALA A 155 6.20 13.07 -1.26
N ALA A 156 7.14 13.04 -2.22
CA ALA A 156 7.45 14.20 -3.06
C ALA A 156 6.23 14.70 -3.83
N LYS A 157 5.46 13.80 -4.46
CA LYS A 157 4.21 14.15 -5.16
C LYS A 157 3.15 14.74 -4.21
N ALA A 158 3.11 14.29 -2.97
CA ALA A 158 2.19 14.73 -1.94
C ALA A 158 2.62 16.02 -1.23
N GLY A 159 3.85 16.51 -1.44
CA GLY A 159 4.44 17.62 -0.69
C GLY A 159 4.75 17.26 0.78
N LEU A 160 5.06 16.00 1.07
CA LEU A 160 5.44 15.51 2.39
C LEU A 160 6.96 15.39 2.48
N GLU A 161 7.52 15.65 3.66
CA GLU A 161 8.93 15.38 3.94
C GLU A 161 9.16 13.87 4.12
N ALA A 162 10.14 13.31 3.42
CA ALA A 162 10.46 11.90 3.43
C ALA A 162 11.77 11.62 4.15
N TYR A 163 11.75 10.72 5.14
CA TYR A 163 12.91 10.32 5.92
C TYR A 163 13.16 8.82 5.76
N VAL A 164 14.29 8.43 5.16
CA VAL A 164 14.62 7.02 4.91
C VAL A 164 15.87 6.64 5.70
N PHE A 165 15.72 5.63 6.56
CA PHE A 165 16.83 5.05 7.32
C PHE A 165 17.23 3.75 6.65
N MET A 166 18.48 3.66 6.18
CA MET A 166 18.99 2.51 5.44
C MET A 166 20.29 1.99 6.06
N PRO A 167 20.50 0.66 6.11
CA PRO A 167 21.82 0.09 6.36
C PRO A 167 22.90 0.67 5.44
N ARG A 168 24.12 0.89 5.95
CA ARG A 168 25.25 1.40 5.14
C ARG A 168 25.60 0.45 4.00
N ASP A 169 25.37 -0.85 4.13
CA ASP A 169 25.61 -1.86 3.10
C ASP A 169 24.46 -2.01 2.10
N ALA A 170 23.35 -1.25 2.23
CA ALA A 170 22.25 -1.30 1.28
C ALA A 170 22.73 -0.98 -0.15
N PRO A 171 22.11 -1.57 -1.19
CA PRO A 171 22.52 -1.33 -2.57
C PRO A 171 22.59 0.15 -2.92
N SER A 172 23.64 0.55 -3.64
CA SER A 172 23.84 1.96 -4.05
C SER A 172 22.65 2.51 -4.83
N VAL A 173 22.03 1.69 -5.69
CA VAL A 173 20.84 2.04 -6.46
C VAL A 173 19.65 2.41 -5.54
N ALA A 174 19.43 1.66 -4.45
CA ALA A 174 18.33 1.94 -3.53
C ALA A 174 18.54 3.26 -2.76
N LYS A 175 19.79 3.55 -2.37
CA LYS A 175 20.16 4.83 -1.75
C LYS A 175 19.96 5.99 -2.73
N LEU A 176 20.44 5.83 -3.96
CA LEU A 176 20.33 6.83 -5.02
C LEU A 176 18.86 7.12 -5.35
N GLU A 177 18.04 6.09 -5.49
CA GLU A 177 16.60 6.23 -5.76
C GLU A 177 15.93 7.09 -4.68
N CYS A 178 16.19 6.82 -3.40
CA CYS A 178 15.64 7.63 -2.31
C CYS A 178 16.10 9.09 -2.39
N HIS A 179 17.39 9.31 -2.65
CA HIS A 179 17.98 10.65 -2.68
C HIS A 179 17.47 11.48 -3.86
N VAL A 180 17.41 10.90 -5.06
CA VAL A 180 16.92 11.58 -6.28
C VAL A 180 15.43 11.93 -6.16
N MET A 181 14.65 11.10 -5.46
CA MET A 181 13.25 11.38 -5.15
C MET A 181 13.06 12.41 -4.01
N GLY A 182 14.15 12.99 -3.48
CA GLY A 182 14.11 14.09 -2.52
C GLY A 182 13.98 13.67 -1.05
N ALA A 183 14.21 12.40 -0.70
CA ALA A 183 14.20 11.98 0.69
C ALA A 183 15.49 12.34 1.44
N HIS A 184 15.36 12.62 2.73
CA HIS A 184 16.47 12.64 3.67
C HIS A 184 16.93 11.21 3.96
N VAL A 185 18.06 10.81 3.40
CA VAL A 185 18.61 9.46 3.54
C VAL A 185 19.65 9.43 4.66
N TYR A 186 19.39 8.64 5.71
CA TYR A 186 20.29 8.42 6.82
C TYR A 186 20.86 7.00 6.75
N LEU A 187 22.18 6.89 6.65
CA LEU A 187 22.88 5.61 6.65
C LEU A 187 23.17 5.17 8.08
N VAL A 188 22.81 3.93 8.39
CA VAL A 188 22.94 3.33 9.71
C VAL A 188 24.02 2.26 9.66
N ASP A 189 24.97 2.33 10.59
CA ASP A 189 25.96 1.29 10.81
C ASP A 189 25.31 0.10 11.53
N GLY A 190 24.69 -0.78 10.74
CA GLY A 190 23.97 -1.94 11.24
C GLY A 190 22.92 -2.47 10.27
N LEU A 191 22.10 -3.39 10.77
CA LEU A 191 21.05 -4.06 10.01
C LEU A 191 19.77 -3.23 9.92
N ILE A 192 18.82 -3.66 9.07
CA ILE A 192 17.54 -2.97 8.85
C ILE A 192 16.70 -2.81 10.13
N ASN A 193 16.79 -3.74 11.08
CA ASN A 193 16.13 -3.65 12.38
C ASN A 193 16.73 -2.54 13.25
N HIS A 194 18.03 -2.24 13.13
CA HIS A 194 18.65 -1.09 13.81
C HIS A 194 18.13 0.23 13.23
N ALA A 195 18.01 0.32 11.90
CA ALA A 195 17.35 1.46 11.24
C ALA A 195 15.89 1.62 11.70
N ALA A 196 15.14 0.52 11.80
CA ALA A 196 13.75 0.55 12.29
C ALA A 196 13.65 1.00 13.76
N ALA A 197 14.60 0.60 14.61
CA ALA A 197 14.66 1.03 16.00
C ALA A 197 14.87 2.54 16.13
N ILE A 198 15.66 3.16 15.24
CA ILE A 198 15.85 4.61 15.19
C ILE A 198 14.53 5.32 14.88
N VAL A 199 13.82 4.87 13.84
CA VAL A 199 12.50 5.42 13.47
C VAL A 199 11.53 5.33 14.66
N GLN A 200 11.39 4.14 15.25
CA GLN A 200 10.52 3.93 16.41
C GLN A 200 10.85 4.85 17.60
N ARG A 201 12.14 5.00 17.93
CA ARG A 201 12.58 5.82 19.07
C ARG A 201 12.35 7.31 18.86
N LEU A 202 12.45 7.79 17.62
CA LEU A 202 12.51 9.21 17.32
C LEU A 202 11.22 9.75 16.67
N ARG A 203 10.27 8.89 16.28
CA ARG A 203 9.07 9.28 15.55
C ARG A 203 8.25 10.36 16.26
N GLU A 204 8.05 10.26 17.58
CA GLU A 204 7.25 11.22 18.35
C GLU A 204 7.96 12.56 18.43
N ARG A 205 9.27 12.54 18.68
CA ARG A 205 10.10 13.75 18.77
C ARG A 205 10.10 14.57 17.47
N TYR A 206 10.14 13.91 16.31
CA TYR A 206 10.20 14.58 15.01
C TYR A 206 8.86 14.65 14.27
N GLY A 207 7.80 14.09 14.84
CA GLY A 207 6.47 14.04 14.23
C GLY A 207 6.42 13.16 12.97
N TRP A 208 7.19 12.07 12.94
CA TRP A 208 7.21 11.14 11.82
C TRP A 208 6.05 10.16 11.89
N PHE A 209 5.36 9.98 10.77
CA PHE A 209 4.49 8.84 10.56
C PHE A 209 5.30 7.66 10.00
N ASP A 210 5.38 6.57 10.75
CA ASP A 210 6.16 5.39 10.39
C ASP A 210 5.43 4.54 9.34
N LEU A 211 5.89 4.60 8.09
CA LEU A 211 5.35 3.84 6.97
C LEU A 211 5.99 2.45 6.81
N SER A 212 6.70 1.97 7.83
CA SER A 212 7.23 0.61 7.86
C SER A 212 6.12 -0.44 7.78
N THR A 213 6.41 -1.55 7.09
CA THR A 213 5.45 -2.63 6.87
C THR A 213 4.88 -3.11 8.21
N LEU A 214 3.54 -3.14 8.34
CA LEU A 214 2.81 -3.53 9.55
C LEU A 214 3.01 -2.60 10.78
N LYS A 215 3.66 -1.44 10.61
CA LYS A 215 3.65 -0.36 11.61
C LYS A 215 2.59 0.70 11.33
N GLU A 216 2.00 0.63 10.14
CA GLU A 216 0.80 1.35 9.73
C GLU A 216 -0.19 0.37 9.05
N PRO A 217 -1.49 0.70 9.01
CA PRO A 217 -2.55 -0.20 8.53
C PRO A 217 -2.83 -0.15 7.03
N TYR A 218 -2.26 0.79 6.27
CA TYR A 218 -2.77 1.18 4.95
C TYR A 218 -1.97 0.58 3.78
N ARG A 219 -0.69 0.24 3.92
CA ARG A 219 0.08 -0.36 2.80
C ARG A 219 -0.45 -1.74 2.40
N VAL A 220 -1.00 -2.50 3.33
CA VAL A 220 -1.62 -3.80 3.02
C VAL A 220 -2.88 -3.64 2.17
N GLU A 221 -3.65 -2.58 2.42
CA GLU A 221 -4.85 -2.24 1.65
C GLU A 221 -4.52 -1.97 0.19
N GLY A 222 -3.39 -1.33 -0.06
CA GLY A 222 -2.95 -1.12 -1.44
C GLY A 222 -2.52 -2.40 -2.13
N LYS A 223 -1.86 -3.33 -1.44
CA LYS A 223 -1.43 -4.61 -2.02
C LYS A 223 -2.60 -5.49 -2.45
N LYS A 224 -3.72 -5.45 -1.73
CA LYS A 224 -4.89 -6.30 -2.04
C LYS A 224 -5.49 -6.01 -3.43
N THR A 225 -5.27 -4.80 -3.97
CA THR A 225 -5.71 -4.41 -5.32
C THR A 225 -5.14 -5.31 -6.41
N MET A 226 -3.95 -5.90 -6.19
CA MET A 226 -3.40 -6.89 -7.12
C MET A 226 -4.35 -8.07 -7.32
N GLY A 227 -4.99 -8.53 -6.25
CA GLY A 227 -5.98 -9.62 -6.32
C GLY A 227 -7.24 -9.20 -7.07
N TYR A 228 -7.71 -7.96 -6.88
CA TYR A 228 -8.86 -7.42 -7.62
C TYR A 228 -8.56 -7.30 -9.11
N GLU A 229 -7.38 -6.80 -9.47
CA GLU A 229 -6.96 -6.70 -10.87
C GLU A 229 -6.89 -8.08 -11.53
N VAL A 230 -6.29 -9.07 -10.85
CA VAL A 230 -6.23 -10.44 -11.37
C VAL A 230 -7.62 -11.02 -11.56
N ALA A 231 -8.50 -10.89 -10.55
CA ALA A 231 -9.88 -11.35 -10.66
C ALA A 231 -10.60 -10.68 -11.84
N GLU A 232 -10.45 -9.36 -11.98
CA GLU A 232 -11.07 -8.59 -13.07
C GLU A 232 -10.53 -8.98 -14.45
N GLN A 233 -9.21 -9.08 -14.61
CA GLN A 233 -8.54 -9.44 -15.87
C GLN A 233 -8.86 -10.89 -16.31
N LEU A 234 -9.24 -11.75 -15.36
CA LEU A 234 -9.69 -13.12 -15.63
C LEU A 234 -11.22 -13.23 -15.75
N GLY A 235 -11.94 -12.10 -15.85
CA GLY A 235 -13.40 -12.11 -15.99
C GLY A 235 -14.12 -12.68 -14.76
N TRP A 236 -13.58 -12.42 -13.57
CA TRP A 236 -14.07 -12.89 -12.26
C TRP A 236 -14.03 -14.41 -12.08
N ARG A 237 -13.16 -15.09 -12.83
CA ARG A 237 -12.83 -16.52 -12.63
C ARG A 237 -11.43 -16.61 -12.01
N LEU A 238 -11.39 -17.00 -10.74
CA LEU A 238 -10.13 -17.08 -9.99
C LEU A 238 -9.24 -18.22 -10.51
N PRO A 239 -7.90 -18.07 -10.48
CA PRO A 239 -7.00 -19.15 -10.83
C PRO A 239 -7.03 -20.27 -9.78
N ASP A 240 -6.74 -21.49 -10.19
CA ASP A 240 -6.69 -22.66 -9.31
C ASP A 240 -5.55 -22.59 -8.29
N GLY A 241 -4.49 -21.81 -8.59
CA GLY A 241 -3.34 -21.64 -7.72
C GLY A 241 -2.68 -20.27 -7.91
N TRP A 242 -2.05 -19.79 -6.84
CA TRP A 242 -1.32 -18.53 -6.81
C TRP A 242 0.08 -18.74 -6.23
N GLY A 243 1.09 -18.14 -6.84
CA GLY A 243 2.46 -18.14 -6.35
C GLY A 243 3.07 -16.75 -6.49
N HIS A 244 3.76 -16.28 -5.45
CA HIS A 244 4.44 -15.00 -5.46
C HIS A 244 5.95 -15.19 -5.65
N TRP A 245 6.48 -14.65 -6.74
CA TRP A 245 7.89 -14.75 -7.10
C TRP A 245 8.54 -13.37 -7.05
N ALA A 246 8.88 -12.91 -5.84
CA ALA A 246 9.65 -11.67 -5.67
C ALA A 246 11.13 -11.96 -5.40
N ARG A 247 12.02 -11.15 -5.98
CA ARG A 247 13.35 -10.95 -5.43
C ARG A 247 13.21 -10.04 -4.19
N GLY A 248 13.22 -10.63 -3.00
CA GLY A 248 13.14 -9.94 -1.70
C GLY A 248 11.79 -10.08 -0.98
N HIS A 249 11.80 -10.88 0.10
CA HIS A 249 10.65 -11.35 0.90
C HIS A 249 9.65 -12.24 0.13
N VAL A 250 9.80 -13.56 0.33
CA VAL A 250 8.88 -14.61 -0.13
C VAL A 250 7.99 -14.97 1.05
N GLU A 251 6.73 -14.53 1.04
CA GLU A 251 5.66 -15.21 1.76
C GLU A 251 4.87 -15.99 0.70
N GLY A 252 5.18 -17.27 0.57
CA GLY A 252 4.39 -18.20 -0.24
C GLY A 252 3.25 -18.75 0.61
N VAL A 253 2.01 -18.36 0.32
CA VAL A 253 0.84 -19.07 0.85
C VAL A 253 0.61 -20.26 -0.07
N ARG A 254 0.91 -21.47 0.41
CA ARG A 254 0.36 -22.70 -0.18
C ARG A 254 -1.09 -22.80 0.26
N GLY A 255 -2.03 -22.80 -0.70
CA GLY A 255 -3.40 -23.21 -0.43
C GLY A 255 -3.42 -24.70 -0.05
N ALA A 256 -4.12 -25.01 1.03
CA ALA A 256 -4.64 -26.34 1.33
C ALA A 256 -6.06 -26.45 0.75
#